data_AF-A0A1J4WI49-F1
#
_entry.id   AF-A0A1J4WI49-F1
#
_cell.length_a   1.000
_cell.length_b   1.000
_cell.length_c   1.000
_cell.angle_alpha   90.00
_cell.angle_beta   90.00
_cell.angle_gamma   90.00
#
_symmetry.space_group_name_H-M   'P 1'
#
loop_
_entity.id
_entity.type
_entity.pdbx_description
1 polymer ?
#
loop_
_entity_poly.entity_id
_entity_poly.type
_entity_poly.pdbx_seq_one_letter_code
_entity_poly.pdbx_strand_id
1 'polypeptide(L)'
;MNSQQTQSDHCSCQKVMDKINRQEIKMRPHCYFVAGSLLLALGLFLMIFLTIIFFSYAFLHLRVHEPFGYLNFGSLGWPAFWATFPWWLLILALTSLFFGIILIHRYDFTRKYNFGIIIAGVVGVSLICGFAIDELGINENKMPLCCYNHLSNGQFTNDSWLVGQVSSYDDRKIDILTRAGKHTLVIWDEESLLPQGGKFILGDQLKLVGQWQNDTFFAQGIAISKGHFSAIDCPCDDLK
;
A
#
# COMPACT_ATOMS: atom_id res chain seq x y z
N MET A 1 11.83 -12.55 77.78
CA MET A 1 12.83 -12.58 76.69
C MET A 1 12.11 -12.38 75.37
N ASN A 2 12.07 -11.15 74.82
CA ASN A 2 12.03 -10.89 73.36
C ASN A 2 12.12 -9.37 73.06
N SER A 3 13.24 -8.75 73.40
CA SER A 3 13.50 -7.31 73.23
C SER A 3 14.58 -7.02 72.17
N GLN A 4 14.71 -7.86 71.13
CA GLN A 4 15.80 -7.75 70.15
C GLN A 4 15.36 -7.42 68.71
N GLN A 5 14.09 -7.07 68.47
CA GLN A 5 13.57 -6.93 67.09
C GLN A 5 13.45 -5.49 66.57
N THR A 6 13.91 -4.49 67.33
CA THR A 6 13.77 -3.04 66.99
C THR A 6 15.05 -2.38 66.47
N GLN A 7 16.07 -3.15 66.06
CA GLN A 7 17.39 -2.59 65.74
C GLN A 7 17.85 -2.75 64.27
N SER A 8 17.06 -3.36 63.37
CA SER A 8 17.42 -3.48 61.95
C SER A 8 16.89 -2.38 61.02
N ASP A 9 16.06 -1.45 61.52
CA ASP A 9 15.45 -0.41 60.67
C ASP A 9 16.27 0.89 60.58
N HIS A 10 17.26 1.07 61.47
CA HIS A 10 18.05 2.31 61.52
C HIS A 10 19.14 2.42 60.44
N CYS A 11 19.64 1.31 59.87
CA CYS A 11 20.77 1.34 58.94
C CYS A 11 20.38 1.69 57.48
N SER A 12 19.11 1.51 57.10
CA SER A 12 18.65 1.79 55.73
C SER A 12 18.26 3.25 55.53
N CYS A 13 17.65 3.89 56.54
CA CYS A 13 17.29 5.31 56.49
C CYS A 13 18.52 6.23 56.37
N GLN A 14 19.64 5.90 57.05
CA GLN A 14 20.87 6.69 56.95
C GLN A 14 21.51 6.63 55.56
N LYS A 15 21.50 5.47 54.88
CA LYS A 15 21.99 5.35 53.49
C LYS A 15 21.15 6.14 52.48
N VAL A 16 19.85 6.27 52.74
CA VAL A 16 18.94 7.09 51.92
C VAL A 16 19.17 8.58 52.19
N MET A 17 19.34 8.97 53.46
CA MET A 17 19.62 10.36 53.85
C MET A 17 20.99 10.85 53.38
N ASP A 18 22.03 10.01 53.41
CA ASP A 18 23.36 10.35 52.89
C ASP A 18 23.37 10.49 51.36
N LYS A 19 22.51 9.76 50.63
CA LYS A 19 22.33 9.94 49.18
C LYS A 19 21.56 11.22 48.84
N ILE A 20 20.67 11.68 49.71
CA ILE A 20 19.95 12.95 49.55
C ILE A 20 20.90 14.14 49.84
N ASN A 21 21.76 14.01 50.85
CA ASN A 21 22.68 15.07 51.28
C ASN A 21 23.83 15.32 50.27
N ARG A 22 24.13 14.35 49.40
CA ARG A 22 25.14 14.47 48.34
C ARG A 22 24.72 15.31 47.13
N GLN A 23 23.49 15.85 47.09
CA GLN A 23 23.02 16.72 46.00
C GLN A 23 23.17 16.14 44.56
N GLU A 24 23.40 14.83 44.41
CA GLU A 24 23.55 14.18 43.10
C GLU A 24 22.20 13.96 42.39
N ILE A 25 21.09 14.33 43.02
CA ILE A 25 19.75 14.31 42.40
C ILE A 25 19.55 15.65 41.69
N LYS A 26 20.12 15.79 40.49
CA LYS A 26 19.73 16.86 39.55
C LYS A 26 18.24 16.70 39.23
N MET A 27 17.39 17.53 39.84
CA MET A 27 15.97 17.64 39.46
C MET A 27 15.89 17.99 37.97
N ARG A 28 15.35 17.07 37.15
CA ARG A 28 15.07 17.37 35.75
C ARG A 28 13.80 18.24 35.68
N PRO A 29 13.77 19.33 34.89
CA PRO A 29 12.61 20.21 34.83
C PRO A 29 11.39 19.47 34.28
N HIS A 30 10.22 19.65 34.91
CA HIS A 30 8.95 19.04 34.51
C HIS A 30 8.59 19.29 33.04
N CYS A 31 8.99 20.44 32.47
CA CYS A 31 8.72 20.79 31.07
C CYS A 31 9.30 19.78 30.07
N TYR A 32 10.49 19.22 30.32
CA TYR A 32 11.07 18.21 29.42
C TYR A 32 10.27 16.91 29.42
N PHE A 33 9.66 16.56 30.56
CA PHE A 33 8.82 15.36 30.69
C PHE A 33 7.48 15.53 29.96
N VAL A 34 6.83 16.68 30.13
CA VAL A 34 5.57 17.00 29.43
C VAL A 34 5.79 17.12 27.93
N ALA A 35 6.83 17.85 27.51
CA ALA A 35 7.15 18.01 26.08
C ALA A 35 7.48 16.67 25.41
N GLY A 36 8.27 15.81 26.07
CA GLY A 36 8.56 14.48 25.57
C GLY A 36 7.31 13.60 25.41
N SER A 37 6.41 13.63 26.41
CA SER A 37 5.17 12.85 26.37
C SER A 37 4.21 13.34 25.27
N LEU A 38 4.08 14.66 25.10
CA LEU A 38 3.24 15.26 24.07
C LEU A 38 3.79 14.96 22.66
N LEU A 39 5.10 15.08 22.48
CA LEU A 39 5.76 14.80 21.21
C LEU A 39 5.62 13.32 20.81
N LEU A 40 5.73 12.41 21.78
CA LEU A 40 5.50 10.97 21.55
C LEU A 40 4.05 10.67 21.19
N ALA A 41 3.08 11.26 21.90
CA ALA A 41 1.67 11.07 21.61
C ALA A 41 1.31 11.58 20.20
N LEU A 42 1.80 12.77 19.84
CA LEU A 42 1.59 13.34 18.51
C LEU A 42 2.27 12.49 17.43
N GLY A 43 3.51 12.06 17.66
CA GLY A 43 4.24 11.19 16.73
C GLY A 43 3.55 9.85 16.51
N LEU A 44 2.99 9.25 17.57
CA LEU A 44 2.23 8.02 17.48
C LEU A 44 0.96 8.21 16.64
N PHE A 45 0.19 9.27 16.92
CA PHE A 45 -1.01 9.60 16.18
C PHE A 45 -0.71 9.80 14.69
N LEU A 46 0.35 10.56 14.38
CA LEU A 46 0.79 10.82 13.01
C LEU A 46 1.18 9.53 12.28
N MET A 47 1.94 8.63 12.94
CA MET A 47 2.32 7.34 12.35
C MET A 47 1.11 6.44 12.06
N ILE A 48 0.15 6.36 12.98
CA ILE A 48 -1.09 5.58 12.76
C ILE A 48 -1.85 6.18 11.57
N PHE A 49 -2.00 7.50 11.54
CA PHE A 49 -2.69 8.21 10.47
C PHE A 49 -2.02 8.00 9.10
N LEU A 50 -0.70 8.11 9.01
CA LEU A 50 0.06 7.81 7.79
C LEU A 50 -0.13 6.36 7.34
N THR A 51 -0.09 5.42 8.28
CA THR A 51 -0.26 3.99 8.00
C THR A 51 -1.64 3.72 7.37
N ILE A 52 -2.70 4.32 7.90
CA ILE A 52 -4.07 4.20 7.35
C ILE A 52 -4.13 4.74 5.92
N ILE A 53 -3.55 5.93 5.68
CA ILE A 53 -3.52 6.54 4.34
C ILE A 53 -2.78 5.65 3.34
N PHE A 54 -1.60 5.14 3.70
CA PHE A 54 -0.84 4.28 2.80
C PHE A 54 -1.56 2.96 2.48
N PHE A 55 -2.22 2.35 3.47
CA PHE A 55 -3.04 1.17 3.20
C PHE A 55 -4.21 1.48 2.28
N SER A 56 -4.95 2.56 2.53
CA SER A 56 -6.06 2.97 1.67
C SER A 56 -5.60 3.23 0.24
N TYR A 57 -4.48 3.94 0.05
CA TYR A 57 -3.92 4.17 -1.28
C TYR A 57 -3.42 2.88 -1.95
N ALA A 58 -2.85 1.96 -1.17
CA ALA A 58 -2.46 0.64 -1.69
C ALA A 58 -3.68 -0.17 -2.16
N PHE A 59 -4.79 -0.17 -1.40
CA PHE A 59 -6.02 -0.84 -1.81
C PHE A 59 -6.63 -0.23 -3.07
N LEU A 60 -6.69 1.10 -3.16
CA LEU A 60 -7.13 1.80 -4.37
C LEU A 60 -6.27 1.39 -5.57
N HIS A 61 -4.94 1.37 -5.41
CA HIS A 61 -4.03 0.97 -6.49
C HIS A 61 -4.26 -0.49 -6.91
N LEU A 62 -4.50 -1.40 -5.96
CA LEU A 62 -4.84 -2.79 -6.25
C LEU A 62 -6.18 -2.91 -6.98
N ARG A 63 -7.18 -2.08 -6.64
CA ARG A 63 -8.49 -2.04 -7.27
C ARG A 63 -8.43 -1.50 -8.70
N VAL A 64 -7.67 -0.43 -8.93
CA VAL A 64 -7.59 0.23 -10.24
C VAL A 64 -6.74 -0.58 -11.23
N HIS A 65 -5.61 -1.14 -10.80
CA HIS A 65 -4.70 -1.86 -11.69
C HIS A 65 -4.99 -3.37 -11.75
N GLU A 66 -5.72 -3.92 -10.78
CA GLU A 66 -6.03 -5.34 -10.64
C GLU A 66 -4.82 -6.25 -11.00
N PRO A 67 -3.68 -6.12 -10.31
CA PRO A 67 -2.47 -6.86 -10.64
C PRO A 67 -2.68 -8.38 -10.55
N PHE A 68 -3.58 -8.83 -9.67
CA PHE A 68 -3.96 -10.24 -9.54
C PHE A 68 -4.53 -10.84 -10.84
N GLY A 69 -5.09 -10.01 -11.74
CA GLY A 69 -5.55 -10.48 -13.05
C GLY A 69 -4.43 -11.08 -13.90
N TYR A 70 -3.19 -10.62 -13.73
CA TYR A 70 -2.04 -11.19 -14.45
C TYR A 70 -1.70 -12.61 -13.98
N LEU A 71 -1.98 -12.96 -12.72
CA LEU A 71 -1.67 -14.30 -12.20
C LEU A 71 -2.51 -15.41 -12.87
N ASN A 72 -3.63 -15.06 -13.51
CA ASN A 72 -4.42 -16.00 -14.31
C ASN A 72 -3.68 -16.53 -15.54
N PHE A 73 -2.60 -15.86 -15.98
CA PHE A 73 -1.72 -16.33 -17.06
C PHE A 73 -0.67 -17.35 -16.57
N GLY A 74 -0.73 -17.78 -15.30
CA GLY A 74 0.20 -18.76 -14.74
C GLY A 74 1.61 -18.20 -14.60
N SER A 75 2.62 -18.96 -15.03
CA SER A 75 4.03 -18.56 -14.89
C SER A 75 4.39 -17.27 -15.64
N LEU A 76 3.73 -17.03 -16.77
CA LEU A 76 3.96 -15.87 -17.66
C LEU A 76 3.46 -14.55 -17.04
N GLY A 77 2.51 -14.62 -16.11
CA GLY A 77 1.92 -13.46 -15.46
C GLY A 77 2.73 -12.88 -14.30
N TRP A 78 3.67 -13.64 -13.74
CA TRP A 78 4.46 -13.20 -12.58
C TRP A 78 5.25 -11.91 -12.83
N PRO A 79 5.98 -11.74 -13.95
CA PRO A 79 6.73 -10.51 -14.20
C PRO A 79 5.82 -9.28 -14.25
N ALA A 80 4.66 -9.39 -14.91
CA ALA A 80 3.67 -8.32 -14.99
C ALA A 80 3.05 -8.00 -13.61
N PHE A 81 2.77 -9.03 -12.80
CA PHE A 81 2.31 -8.87 -11.42
C PHE A 81 3.34 -8.09 -10.58
N TRP A 82 4.61 -8.53 -10.57
CA TRP A 82 5.66 -7.88 -9.80
C TRP A 82 5.92 -6.44 -10.25
N ALA A 83 5.84 -6.15 -11.55
CA ALA A 83 6.01 -4.79 -12.06
C ALA A 83 4.85 -3.85 -11.69
N THR A 84 3.62 -4.37 -11.67
CA THR A 84 2.41 -3.55 -11.42
C THR A 84 2.08 -3.44 -9.93
N PHE A 85 2.57 -4.36 -9.10
CA PHE A 85 2.21 -4.37 -7.69
C PHE A 85 2.82 -3.17 -6.94
N PRO A 86 2.06 -2.48 -6.07
CA PRO A 86 2.49 -1.26 -5.39
C PRO A 86 3.48 -1.52 -4.23
N TRP A 87 4.67 -2.05 -4.53
CA TRP A 87 5.68 -2.41 -3.52
C TRP A 87 6.09 -1.22 -2.65
N TRP A 88 6.28 -0.04 -3.26
CA TRP A 88 6.69 1.16 -2.54
C TRP A 88 5.69 1.56 -1.46
N LEU A 89 4.40 1.46 -1.75
CA LEU A 89 3.33 1.79 -0.81
C LEU A 89 3.26 0.78 0.33
N LEU A 90 3.44 -0.51 0.02
CA LEU A 90 3.51 -1.56 1.02
C LEU A 90 4.72 -1.36 1.95
N ILE A 91 5.90 -1.04 1.39
CA ILE A 91 7.11 -0.76 2.16
C ILE A 91 6.93 0.49 3.03
N LEU A 92 6.31 1.55 2.50
CA LEU A 92 5.99 2.77 3.27
C LEU A 92 5.02 2.49 4.43
N ALA A 93 3.97 1.71 4.19
CA ALA A 93 3.04 1.30 5.23
C ALA A 93 3.74 0.47 6.32
N LEU A 94 4.56 -0.50 5.93
CA LEU A 94 5.31 -1.35 6.88
C LEU A 94 6.35 -0.57 7.68
N THR A 95 7.06 0.37 7.05
CA THR A 95 8.06 1.20 7.74
C THR A 95 7.39 2.16 8.73
N SER A 96 6.29 2.81 8.35
CA SER A 96 5.48 3.64 9.24
C SER A 96 4.98 2.84 10.45
N LEU A 97 4.44 1.64 10.21
CA LEU A 97 4.01 0.74 11.28
C LEU A 97 5.18 0.36 12.20
N PHE A 98 6.33 -0.01 11.63
CA PHE A 98 7.52 -0.40 12.38
C PHE A 98 8.03 0.72 13.28
N PHE A 99 8.11 1.95 12.77
CA PHE A 99 8.46 3.12 13.58
C PHE A 99 7.42 3.38 14.67
N GLY A 100 6.13 3.24 14.38
CA GLY A 100 5.06 3.32 15.38
C GLY A 100 5.26 2.32 16.52
N ILE A 101 5.60 1.07 16.19
CA ILE A 101 5.87 0.00 17.17
C ILE A 101 7.08 0.34 18.04
N ILE A 102 8.18 0.82 17.45
CA ILE A 102 9.36 1.27 18.21
C ILE A 102 8.99 2.40 19.18
N LEU A 103 8.15 3.34 18.73
CA LEU A 103 7.71 4.47 19.54
C LEU A 103 6.89 4.00 20.75
N ILE A 104 5.99 3.04 20.55
CA ILE A 104 5.21 2.39 21.62
C ILE A 104 6.13 1.67 22.60
N HIS A 105 7.15 0.96 22.11
CA HIS A 105 8.05 0.18 22.96
C HIS A 105 8.89 1.07 23.89
N ARG A 106 9.23 2.28 23.45
CA ARG A 106 9.93 3.28 24.26
C ARG A 106 9.05 3.86 25.38
N TYR A 107 7.73 3.69 25.31
CA TYR A 107 6.80 4.17 26.31
C TYR A 107 6.57 3.10 27.39
N ASP A 108 6.83 3.46 28.65
CA ASP A 108 6.81 2.55 29.80
C ASP A 108 5.42 1.92 30.09
N PHE A 109 4.36 2.42 29.43
CA PHE A 109 3.01 1.86 29.49
C PHE A 109 2.90 0.43 28.93
N THR A 110 3.80 0.06 28.03
CA THR A 110 3.80 -1.27 27.40
C THR A 110 4.19 -2.37 28.39
N ARG A 111 4.85 -2.04 29.51
CA ARG A 111 5.35 -3.04 30.47
C ARG A 111 4.25 -3.80 31.22
N LYS A 112 3.01 -3.31 31.21
CA LYS A 112 1.88 -3.91 31.94
C LYS A 112 0.98 -4.80 31.07
N TYR A 113 1.08 -4.70 29.75
CA TYR A 113 0.19 -5.38 28.81
C TYR A 113 0.98 -6.27 27.84
N ASN A 114 0.35 -7.35 27.37
CA ASN A 114 0.95 -8.22 26.36
C ASN A 114 1.19 -7.43 25.07
N PHE A 115 2.46 -7.15 24.77
CA PHE A 115 2.88 -6.35 23.62
C PHE A 115 2.28 -6.82 22.29
N GLY A 116 2.14 -8.14 22.11
CA GLY A 116 1.53 -8.72 20.91
C GLY A 116 0.08 -8.30 20.70
N ILE A 117 -0.71 -8.10 21.76
CA ILE A 117 -2.11 -7.66 21.66
C ILE A 117 -2.18 -6.22 21.15
N ILE A 118 -1.27 -5.35 21.62
CA ILE A 118 -1.22 -3.96 21.19
C ILE A 118 -0.86 -3.87 19.70
N ILE A 119 0.14 -4.64 19.26
CA ILE A 119 0.53 -4.69 17.84
C ILE A 119 -0.63 -5.19 16.98
N ALA A 120 -1.23 -6.32 17.36
CA ALA A 120 -2.37 -6.89 16.63
C ALA A 120 -3.55 -5.92 16.56
N GLY A 121 -3.81 -5.18 17.65
CA GLY A 121 -4.82 -4.12 17.69
C GLY A 121 -4.52 -2.98 16.73
N VAL A 122 -3.30 -2.44 16.73
CA VAL A 122 -2.89 -1.33 15.84
C VAL A 122 -2.96 -1.76 14.38
N VAL A 123 -2.44 -2.95 14.04
CA VAL A 123 -2.50 -3.49 12.68
C VAL A 123 -3.95 -3.73 12.25
N GLY A 124 -4.75 -4.38 13.10
CA GLY A 124 -6.15 -4.67 12.82
C GLY A 124 -6.98 -3.41 12.59
N VAL A 125 -6.85 -2.41 13.48
CA VAL A 125 -7.54 -1.12 13.32
C VAL A 125 -7.08 -0.41 12.06
N SER A 126 -5.77 -0.39 11.76
CA SER A 126 -5.25 0.26 10.55
C SER A 126 -5.78 -0.38 9.28
N LEU A 127 -5.88 -1.71 9.23
CA LEU A 127 -6.44 -2.44 8.09
C LEU A 127 -7.95 -2.19 7.93
N ILE A 128 -8.72 -2.25 9.03
CA ILE A 128 -10.17 -2.01 9.00
C ILE A 128 -10.46 -0.57 8.56
N CYS A 129 -9.76 0.41 9.13
CA CYS A 129 -9.92 1.81 8.75
C CYS A 129 -9.48 2.07 7.31
N GLY A 130 -8.35 1.51 6.88
CA GLY A 130 -7.87 1.64 5.50
C GLY A 130 -8.88 1.06 4.49
N PHE A 131 -9.44 -0.11 4.78
CA PHE A 131 -10.49 -0.73 3.97
C PHE A 131 -11.80 0.07 3.99
N ALA A 132 -12.22 0.56 5.16
CA ALA A 132 -13.43 1.37 5.25
C ALA A 132 -13.32 2.68 4.47
N ILE A 133 -12.15 3.33 4.48
CA ILE A 133 -11.91 4.57 3.70
C ILE A 133 -11.94 4.29 2.19
N ASP A 134 -11.40 3.15 1.77
CA ASP A 134 -11.43 2.69 0.37
C ASP A 134 -12.89 2.47 -0.09
N GLU A 135 -13.69 1.74 0.69
CA GLU A 135 -15.11 1.51 0.40
C GLU A 135 -15.96 2.79 0.41
N LEU A 136 -15.61 3.75 1.27
CA LEU A 136 -16.30 5.05 1.31
C LEU A 136 -16.01 5.92 0.09
N GLY A 137 -15.08 5.53 -0.80
CA GLY A 137 -14.77 6.27 -2.02
C GLY A 137 -14.26 7.68 -1.76
N ILE A 138 -13.75 7.97 -0.55
CA ILE A 138 -13.20 9.30 -0.20
C ILE A 138 -12.00 9.62 -1.10
N ASN A 139 -11.29 8.58 -1.54
CA ASN A 139 -10.19 8.68 -2.49
C ASN A 139 -10.66 8.82 -3.95
N GLU A 140 -11.90 8.46 -4.25
CA GLU A 140 -12.50 8.49 -5.58
C GLU A 140 -13.25 9.80 -5.86
N ASN A 141 -13.00 10.85 -5.07
CA ASN A 141 -13.75 12.09 -5.09
C ASN A 141 -13.62 12.82 -6.46
N LYS A 142 -14.57 12.52 -7.37
CA LYS A 142 -14.93 13.22 -8.62
C LYS A 142 -13.82 13.56 -9.62
N MET A 143 -12.62 12.99 -9.49
CA MET A 143 -11.66 13.05 -10.59
C MET A 143 -12.01 11.93 -11.56
N PRO A 144 -12.42 12.23 -12.80
CA PRO A 144 -12.64 11.18 -13.77
C PRO A 144 -11.31 10.40 -13.89
N LEU A 145 -11.36 9.08 -13.79
CA LEU A 145 -10.18 8.19 -13.69
C LEU A 145 -9.14 8.44 -14.81
N CYS A 146 -9.56 9.08 -15.90
CA CYS A 146 -8.70 9.54 -16.98
C CYS A 146 -7.68 10.63 -16.58
N CYS A 147 -8.00 11.56 -15.67
CA CYS A 147 -7.09 12.64 -15.27
C CYS A 147 -6.11 12.22 -14.16
N TYR A 148 -6.47 11.25 -13.32
CA TYR A 148 -5.57 10.71 -12.29
C TYR A 148 -4.30 10.09 -12.92
N ASN A 149 -4.45 9.60 -14.13
CA ASN A 149 -3.46 8.81 -14.85
C ASN A 149 -2.36 9.64 -15.52
N HIS A 150 -2.48 10.98 -15.57
CA HIS A 150 -1.36 11.81 -16.02
C HIS A 150 -0.25 11.89 -14.96
N LEU A 151 -0.63 11.80 -13.66
CA LEU A 151 0.33 11.79 -12.55
C LEU A 151 0.98 10.40 -12.37
N SER A 152 0.21 9.34 -12.64
CA SER A 152 0.67 7.95 -12.70
C SER A 152 1.25 7.69 -14.09
N ASN A 153 2.53 8.05 -14.30
CA ASN A 153 3.27 7.86 -15.56
C ASN A 153 2.99 6.51 -16.25
N GLY A 154 1.96 6.45 -17.10
CA GLY A 154 1.88 5.70 -18.36
C GLY A 154 2.24 4.23 -18.43
N GLN A 155 2.51 3.49 -17.35
CA GLN A 155 3.05 2.13 -17.45
C GLN A 155 2.03 1.07 -17.89
N PHE A 156 0.93 1.42 -18.55
CA PHE A 156 -0.01 0.44 -19.14
C PHE A 156 0.53 -0.23 -20.41
N THR A 157 1.75 0.12 -20.80
CA THR A 157 2.49 -0.43 -21.92
C THR A 157 3.92 -0.65 -21.46
N ASN A 158 4.35 -1.90 -21.47
CA ASN A 158 5.72 -2.33 -21.21
C ASN A 158 6.16 -3.28 -22.34
N ASP A 159 7.43 -3.64 -22.38
CA ASP A 159 8.00 -4.56 -23.36
C ASP A 159 7.37 -5.97 -23.27
N SER A 160 6.77 -6.30 -22.12
CA SER A 160 6.24 -7.63 -21.81
C SER A 160 4.72 -7.71 -21.64
N TRP A 161 4.02 -6.58 -21.52
CA TRP A 161 2.58 -6.55 -21.31
C TRP A 161 1.95 -5.25 -21.79
N LEU A 162 0.68 -5.33 -22.16
CA LEU A 162 -0.05 -4.26 -22.80
C LEU A 162 -1.52 -4.28 -22.37
N VAL A 163 -2.10 -3.10 -22.12
CA VAL A 163 -3.53 -2.95 -21.81
C VAL A 163 -4.16 -1.98 -22.81
N GLY A 164 -5.27 -2.40 -23.42
CA GLY A 164 -5.97 -1.60 -24.43
C GLY A 164 -7.42 -2.03 -24.63
N GLN A 165 -8.15 -1.22 -25.39
CA GLN A 165 -9.54 -1.49 -25.76
C GLN A 165 -9.61 -2.06 -27.18
N VAL A 166 -10.42 -3.08 -27.41
CA VAL A 166 -10.60 -3.68 -28.75
C VAL A 166 -11.24 -2.64 -29.68
N SER A 167 -10.48 -2.19 -30.69
CA SER A 167 -10.97 -1.27 -31.73
C SER A 167 -11.43 -2.03 -32.97
N SER A 168 -10.73 -3.10 -33.34
CA SER A 168 -11.15 -4.01 -34.42
C SER A 168 -10.68 -5.43 -34.14
N TYR A 169 -11.40 -6.41 -34.67
CA TYR A 169 -11.15 -7.82 -34.46
C TYR A 169 -11.20 -8.55 -35.81
N ASP A 170 -10.16 -9.31 -36.13
CA ASP A 170 -10.02 -10.12 -37.35
C ASP A 170 -9.31 -11.44 -37.01
N ASP A 171 -10.09 -12.52 -36.81
CA ASP A 171 -9.68 -13.90 -36.49
C ASP A 171 -8.53 -14.09 -35.48
N ARG A 172 -7.27 -13.82 -35.86
CA ARG A 172 -6.05 -13.93 -35.02
C ARG A 172 -5.30 -12.61 -34.83
N LYS A 173 -5.95 -11.52 -35.20
CA LYS A 173 -5.42 -10.15 -35.12
C LYS A 173 -6.45 -9.28 -34.44
N ILE A 174 -6.00 -8.53 -33.45
CA ILE A 174 -6.81 -7.52 -32.78
C ILE A 174 -6.06 -6.22 -32.88
N ASP A 175 -6.74 -5.19 -33.37
CA ASP A 175 -6.26 -3.83 -33.17
C ASP A 175 -6.80 -3.32 -31.84
N ILE A 176 -5.88 -2.98 -30.94
CA ILE A 176 -6.24 -2.36 -29.67
C ILE A 176 -5.88 -0.88 -29.68
N LEU A 177 -6.80 -0.08 -29.16
CA LEU A 177 -6.55 1.29 -28.79
C LEU A 177 -5.96 1.31 -27.37
N THR A 178 -4.67 1.64 -27.28
CA THR A 178 -4.03 1.87 -25.97
C THR A 178 -4.56 3.14 -25.32
N ARG A 179 -4.39 3.29 -24.00
CA ARG A 179 -4.77 4.53 -23.30
C ARG A 179 -4.06 5.78 -23.82
N ALA A 180 -2.92 5.62 -24.50
CA ALA A 180 -2.20 6.72 -25.15
C ALA A 180 -2.83 7.16 -26.48
N GLY A 181 -3.94 6.55 -26.91
CA GLY A 181 -4.55 6.79 -28.22
C GLY A 181 -3.78 6.14 -29.38
N LYS A 182 -2.74 5.33 -29.10
CA LYS A 182 -1.99 4.60 -30.13
C LYS A 182 -2.70 3.28 -30.45
N HIS A 183 -3.03 3.08 -31.72
CA HIS A 183 -3.46 1.80 -32.27
C HIS A 183 -2.28 0.83 -32.31
N THR A 184 -2.47 -0.38 -31.79
CA THR A 184 -1.44 -1.41 -31.75
C THR A 184 -2.02 -2.72 -32.27
N LEU A 185 -1.39 -3.28 -33.30
CA LEU A 185 -1.74 -4.58 -33.82
C LEU A 185 -1.21 -5.68 -32.88
N VAL A 186 -2.13 -6.51 -32.40
CA VAL A 186 -1.86 -7.64 -31.52
C VAL A 186 -2.12 -8.91 -32.30
N ILE A 187 -1.14 -9.80 -32.35
CA ILE A 187 -1.24 -11.12 -32.99
C ILE A 187 -1.06 -12.19 -31.90
N TRP A 188 -1.84 -13.26 -31.96
CA TRP A 188 -1.68 -14.42 -31.08
C TRP A 188 -1.74 -15.73 -31.87
N ASP A 189 -1.29 -16.81 -31.23
CA ASP A 189 -1.24 -18.16 -31.82
C ASP A 189 -2.20 -19.12 -31.07
N GLU A 190 -2.37 -20.34 -31.58
CA GLU A 190 -3.11 -21.43 -30.94
C GLU A 190 -2.52 -21.83 -29.58
N GLU A 191 -1.21 -21.63 -29.40
CA GLU A 191 -0.52 -21.87 -28.13
C GLU A 191 -0.76 -20.76 -27.09
N SER A 192 -1.34 -19.62 -27.49
CA SER A 192 -1.58 -18.51 -26.59
C SER A 192 -2.66 -18.83 -25.55
N LEU A 193 -2.41 -18.46 -24.29
CA LEU A 193 -3.31 -18.68 -23.17
C LEU A 193 -4.51 -17.73 -23.22
N LEU A 194 -5.68 -18.30 -23.48
CA LEU A 194 -6.95 -17.61 -23.58
C LEU A 194 -7.89 -18.10 -22.46
N PRO A 195 -7.70 -17.68 -21.20
CA PRO A 195 -8.50 -18.14 -20.06
C PRO A 195 -10.02 -17.95 -20.24
N GLN A 196 -10.44 -17.03 -21.12
CA GLN A 196 -11.85 -16.72 -21.40
C GLN A 196 -12.33 -17.19 -22.78
N GLY A 197 -11.53 -17.99 -23.49
CA GLY A 197 -11.95 -18.67 -24.72
C GLY A 197 -12.00 -17.81 -25.98
N GLY A 198 -11.23 -16.72 -26.05
CA GLY A 198 -10.96 -15.97 -27.29
C GLY A 198 -12.15 -15.21 -27.90
N LYS A 199 -13.28 -15.10 -27.18
CA LYS A 199 -14.43 -14.31 -27.63
C LYS A 199 -14.29 -12.88 -27.12
N PHE A 200 -13.90 -11.98 -28.01
CA PHE A 200 -13.75 -10.56 -27.70
C PHE A 200 -14.82 -9.75 -28.42
N ILE A 201 -15.38 -8.75 -27.74
CA ILE A 201 -16.37 -7.83 -28.29
C ILE A 201 -15.68 -6.48 -28.50
N LEU A 202 -16.11 -5.75 -29.54
CA LEU A 202 -15.69 -4.37 -29.75
C LEU A 202 -15.95 -3.55 -28.48
N GLY A 203 -14.92 -2.85 -28.01
CA GLY A 203 -14.99 -2.08 -26.77
C GLY A 203 -14.57 -2.83 -25.51
N ASP A 204 -14.32 -4.15 -25.57
CA ASP A 204 -13.77 -4.89 -24.42
C ASP A 204 -12.37 -4.38 -24.06
N GLN A 205 -12.07 -4.34 -22.76
CA GLN A 205 -10.73 -4.07 -22.27
C GLN A 205 -9.92 -5.35 -22.17
N LEU A 206 -8.76 -5.39 -22.83
CA LEU A 206 -7.88 -6.55 -22.82
C LEU A 206 -6.61 -6.25 -22.04
N LYS A 207 -6.20 -7.22 -21.22
CA LYS A 207 -4.87 -7.37 -20.64
C LYS A 207 -4.12 -8.41 -21.46
N LEU A 208 -2.99 -8.01 -22.00
CA LEU A 208 -2.16 -8.80 -22.89
C LEU A 208 -0.79 -9.00 -22.24
N VAL A 209 -0.27 -10.21 -22.31
CA VAL A 209 1.10 -10.54 -21.92
C VAL A 209 1.79 -11.17 -23.12
N GLY A 210 3.00 -10.74 -23.43
CA GLY A 210 3.63 -11.06 -24.70
C GLY A 210 4.96 -10.37 -24.90
N GLN A 211 5.36 -10.21 -26.15
CA GLN A 211 6.60 -9.54 -26.52
C GLN A 211 6.37 -8.66 -27.75
N TRP A 212 7.08 -7.53 -27.81
CA TRP A 212 7.10 -6.70 -29.00
C TRP A 212 8.04 -7.28 -30.05
N GLN A 213 7.58 -7.27 -31.30
CA GLN A 213 8.40 -7.52 -32.46
C GLN A 213 8.13 -6.42 -33.47
N ASN A 214 9.04 -5.44 -33.54
CA ASN A 214 8.86 -4.19 -34.27
C ASN A 214 7.62 -3.42 -33.73
N ASP A 215 6.63 -3.13 -34.59
CA ASP A 215 5.39 -2.42 -34.22
C ASP A 215 4.22 -3.35 -33.91
N THR A 216 4.45 -4.66 -33.85
CA THR A 216 3.42 -5.67 -33.57
C THR A 216 3.66 -6.32 -32.22
N PHE A 217 2.60 -6.46 -31.42
CA PHE A 217 2.66 -7.13 -30.14
C PHE A 217 2.22 -8.59 -30.28
N PHE A 218 3.14 -9.52 -30.04
CA PHE A 218 2.84 -10.96 -30.05
C PHE A 218 2.36 -11.39 -28.67
N ALA A 219 1.04 -11.58 -28.55
CA ALA A 219 0.41 -11.95 -27.29
C ALA A 219 0.50 -13.46 -27.04
N GLN A 220 1.15 -13.82 -25.95
CA GLN A 220 1.21 -15.18 -25.42
C GLN A 220 0.04 -15.45 -24.47
N GLY A 221 -0.58 -14.40 -23.92
CA GLY A 221 -1.79 -14.51 -23.10
C GLY A 221 -2.70 -13.31 -23.27
N ILE A 222 -4.01 -13.56 -23.35
CA ILE A 222 -5.04 -12.51 -23.47
C ILE A 222 -6.17 -12.77 -22.48
N ALA A 223 -6.48 -11.78 -21.66
CA ALA A 223 -7.62 -11.84 -20.74
C ALA A 223 -8.43 -10.54 -20.80
N ILE A 224 -9.74 -10.67 -20.65
CA ILE A 224 -10.63 -9.51 -20.52
C ILE A 224 -10.47 -8.95 -19.10
N SER A 225 -10.24 -7.64 -19.02
CA SER A 225 -10.24 -6.89 -17.77
C SER A 225 -11.66 -6.40 -17.47
N LYS A 226 -12.13 -6.57 -16.24
CA LYS A 226 -13.47 -6.11 -15.83
C LYS A 226 -13.57 -4.59 -15.60
N GLY A 227 -12.51 -3.86 -15.93
CA GLY A 227 -12.48 -2.41 -15.83
C GLY A 227 -13.33 -1.78 -16.92
N HIS A 228 -14.39 -1.09 -16.54
CA HIS A 228 -15.20 -0.32 -17.48
C HIS A 228 -14.47 1.01 -17.77
N PHE A 229 -13.55 1.02 -18.72
CA PHE A 229 -12.90 2.25 -19.16
C PHE A 229 -13.15 2.45 -20.65
N SER A 230 -13.91 3.51 -20.95
CA SER A 230 -14.19 4.01 -22.29
C SER A 230 -13.12 5.03 -22.64
N ALA A 231 -12.21 4.69 -23.56
CA ALA A 231 -11.18 5.63 -24.02
C ALA A 231 -11.79 6.84 -24.75
N ILE A 232 -13.05 6.72 -25.20
CA ILE A 232 -13.76 7.70 -26.02
C ILE A 232 -14.31 8.87 -25.17
N ASP A 233 -14.50 8.69 -23.86
CA ASP A 233 -15.17 9.67 -22.98
C ASP A 233 -14.22 10.50 -22.12
N CYS A 234 -12.97 10.69 -22.56
CA CYS A 234 -11.95 11.42 -21.78
C CYS A 234 -11.65 12.80 -22.36
N PRO A 235 -12.39 13.86 -21.99
CA PRO A 235 -12.07 15.24 -22.37
C PRO A 235 -10.93 15.76 -21.48
N CYS A 236 -9.71 15.27 -21.71
CA CYS A 236 -8.51 15.79 -21.03
C CYS A 236 -7.78 16.87 -21.84
N ASP A 237 -8.21 17.14 -23.07
CA ASP A 237 -7.57 18.12 -23.98
C ASP A 237 -7.75 19.59 -23.55
N ASP A 238 -8.64 19.87 -22.59
CA ASP A 238 -8.94 21.24 -22.13
C ASP A 238 -8.11 21.70 -20.91
N LEU A 239 -7.18 20.88 -20.40
CA LEU A 239 -6.26 21.24 -19.32
C LEU A 239 -4.87 21.58 -19.89
N LYS A 240 -4.78 22.70 -20.61
CA LYS A 240 -3.50 23.35 -20.98
C LYS A 240 -3.29 24.64 -20.20
#